data_AF-A0A5N9AW38-F1
#
_entry.id   AF-A0A5N9AW38-F1
#
_cell.length_a   1.000
_cell.length_b   1.000
_cell.length_c   1.000
_cell.angle_alpha   90.00
_cell.angle_beta   90.00
_cell.angle_gamma   90.00
#
_symmetry.space_group_name_H-M   'P 1'
#
loop_
_entity.id
_entity.type
_entity.pdbx_description
1 polymer ?
#
loop_
_entity_poly.entity_id
_entity_poly.type
_entity_poly.pdbx_seq_one_letter_code
_entity_poly.pdbx_strand_id
1 'polypeptide(L)'
;MGSRYFFTAAMDIPAEKEDLFDDVYNTEHIPYLTEVSGVLSIARFTTQPLRMVLGGEEREIVIEDQPKHTAVYEISSPSVLLSAEWSKAVDKGRWSADVRQHTYNRRHVLLKETEV
;
A
#
# COMPACT_ATOMS: atom_id res chain seq x y z
N MET A 1 1.14 -25.26 5.01
CA MET A 1 0.89 -24.04 4.21
C MET A 1 2.00 -23.06 4.53
N GLY A 2 2.59 -22.37 3.56
CA GLY A 2 3.64 -21.38 3.85
C GLY A 2 3.06 -20.16 4.55
N SER A 3 3.81 -19.52 5.45
CA SER A 3 3.37 -18.28 6.09
C SER A 3 3.16 -17.18 5.06
N ARG A 4 2.03 -16.45 5.13
CA ARG A 4 1.78 -15.28 4.29
C ARG A 4 2.30 -14.01 4.94
N TYR A 5 2.64 -13.04 4.11
CA TYR A 5 3.10 -11.73 4.53
C TYR A 5 2.27 -10.64 3.86
N PHE A 6 2.00 -9.57 4.59
CA PHE A 6 1.31 -8.40 4.08
C PHE A 6 2.22 -7.19 4.23
N PHE A 7 2.72 -6.67 3.11
CA PHE A 7 3.44 -5.41 3.08
C PHE A 7 2.44 -4.28 2.81
N THR A 8 2.51 -3.20 3.58
CA THR A 8 1.70 -2.00 3.35
C THR A 8 2.59 -0.82 3.00
N ALA A 9 2.16 -0.03 2.03
CA ALA A 9 2.74 1.26 1.71
C ALA A 9 1.63 2.32 1.77
N ALA A 10 1.72 3.20 2.77
CA ALA A 10 0.76 4.28 2.98
C ALA A 10 1.44 5.64 2.84
N MET A 11 0.70 6.62 2.32
CA MET A 11 1.18 7.98 2.09
C MET A 11 0.03 8.96 1.86
N ASP A 12 0.34 10.24 2.04
CA ASP A 12 -0.45 11.35 1.55
C ASP A 12 0.17 11.93 0.28
N ILE A 13 -0.66 12.63 -0.50
CA ILE A 13 -0.26 13.34 -1.70
C ILE A 13 -1.05 14.66 -1.80
N PRO A 14 -0.47 15.76 -2.31
CA PRO A 14 -1.19 17.02 -2.47
C PRO A 14 -2.43 16.84 -3.35
N ALA A 15 -3.51 17.57 -3.03
CA ALA A 15 -4.81 17.41 -3.69
C ALA A 15 -4.72 17.60 -5.22
N GLU A 16 -3.88 18.51 -5.69
CA GLU A 16 -3.64 18.80 -7.11
C GLU A 16 -2.85 17.70 -7.84
N LYS A 17 -2.36 16.68 -7.13
CA LYS A 17 -1.63 15.53 -7.67
C LYS A 17 -2.40 14.22 -7.56
N GLU A 18 -3.61 14.23 -6.98
CA GLU A 18 -4.44 13.04 -6.77
C GLU A 18 -4.79 12.34 -8.08
N ASP A 19 -5.24 13.09 -9.10
CA ASP A 19 -5.61 12.48 -10.39
C ASP A 19 -4.41 11.79 -11.07
N LEU A 20 -3.23 12.42 -11.01
CA LEU A 20 -1.98 11.84 -11.52
C LEU A 20 -1.58 10.61 -10.71
N PHE A 21 -1.70 10.68 -9.37
CA PHE A 21 -1.43 9.56 -8.49
C PHE A 21 -2.30 8.37 -8.83
N ASP A 22 -3.62 8.55 -8.91
CA ASP A 22 -4.57 7.48 -9.19
C ASP A 22 -4.39 6.89 -10.58
N ASP A 23 -4.17 7.71 -11.61
CA ASP A 23 -3.86 7.24 -12.97
C ASP A 23 -2.62 6.35 -12.97
N VAL A 24 -1.50 6.85 -12.44
CA VAL A 24 -0.23 6.11 -12.43
C VAL A 24 -0.32 4.87 -11.55
N TYR A 25 -0.99 4.94 -10.40
CA TYR A 25 -1.11 3.78 -9.51
C TYR A 25 -1.91 2.66 -10.16
N ASN A 26 -3.02 2.98 -10.82
CA ASN A 26 -3.94 2.02 -11.40
C ASN A 26 -3.47 1.44 -12.73
N THR A 27 -2.85 2.26 -13.59
CA THR A 27 -2.52 1.86 -14.96
C THR A 27 -1.08 1.35 -15.12
N GLU A 28 -0.19 1.73 -14.19
CA GLU A 28 1.24 1.40 -14.27
C GLU A 28 1.75 0.71 -13.02
N HIS A 29 1.71 1.38 -11.86
CA HIS A 29 2.44 0.94 -10.67
C HIS A 29 1.96 -0.42 -10.16
N ILE A 30 0.65 -0.58 -9.95
CA ILE A 30 0.06 -1.85 -9.50
C ILE A 30 0.21 -2.94 -10.56
N PRO A 31 -0.19 -2.73 -11.83
CA PRO A 31 0.03 -3.73 -12.87
C PRO A 31 1.48 -4.22 -12.94
N TYR A 32 2.47 -3.33 -12.87
CA TYR A 32 3.88 -3.75 -12.91
C TYR A 32 4.31 -4.55 -11.68
N LEU A 33 3.80 -4.23 -10.49
CA LEU A 33 4.12 -4.98 -9.27
C LEU A 33 3.40 -6.33 -9.20
N THR A 34 2.21 -6.46 -9.79
CA THR A 34 1.50 -7.74 -9.88
C THR A 34 2.25 -8.78 -10.72
N GLU A 35 3.07 -8.35 -11.68
CA GLU A 35 3.91 -9.26 -12.50
C GLU A 35 5.16 -9.77 -11.75
N VAL A 36 5.46 -9.26 -10.56
CA VAL A 36 6.63 -9.68 -9.79
C VAL A 36 6.37 -11.02 -9.11
N SER A 37 7.21 -12.03 -9.40
CA SER A 37 7.12 -13.35 -8.78
C SER A 37 7.16 -13.26 -7.26
N GLY A 38 6.14 -13.83 -6.61
CA GLY A 38 5.98 -13.81 -5.16
C GLY A 38 5.10 -12.68 -4.63
N VAL A 39 4.66 -11.76 -5.48
CA VAL A 39 3.50 -10.91 -5.21
C VAL A 39 2.24 -11.71 -5.57
N LEU A 40 1.37 -11.92 -4.58
CA LEU A 40 0.21 -12.79 -4.70
C LEU A 40 -1.06 -12.00 -5.00
N SER A 41 -1.22 -10.86 -4.35
CA SER A 41 -2.32 -9.93 -4.59
C SER A 41 -1.94 -8.51 -4.15
N ILE A 42 -2.59 -7.50 -4.74
CA ILE A 42 -2.45 -6.12 -4.31
C ILE A 42 -3.81 -5.44 -4.29
N ALA A 43 -4.10 -4.69 -3.23
CA ALA A 43 -5.30 -3.88 -3.12
C ALA A 43 -4.96 -2.46 -2.66
N ARG A 44 -5.77 -1.49 -3.10
CA ARG A 44 -5.66 -0.08 -2.74
C ARG A 44 -6.83 0.32 -1.85
N PHE A 45 -6.56 1.20 -0.90
CA PHE A 45 -7.52 1.66 0.09
C PHE A 45 -7.36 3.16 0.32
N THR A 46 -8.48 3.80 0.59
CA THR A 46 -8.53 5.17 1.11
C THR A 46 -9.04 5.14 2.54
N THR A 47 -8.35 5.82 3.44
CA THR A 47 -8.74 5.92 4.84
C THR A 47 -10.13 6.57 4.97
N GLN A 48 -10.93 6.06 5.91
CA GLN A 48 -12.24 6.58 6.28
C GLN A 48 -12.33 6.68 7.81
N PRO A 49 -13.15 7.59 8.38
CA PRO A 49 -13.45 7.58 9.81
C PRO A 49 -14.01 6.22 10.25
N LEU A 50 -13.45 5.65 11.32
CA LEU A 50 -13.88 4.36 11.83
C LEU A 50 -15.00 4.55 12.84
N ARG A 51 -16.18 3.98 12.57
CA ARG A 51 -17.29 3.89 13.52
C ARG A 51 -17.50 2.43 13.90
N MET A 52 -17.47 2.13 15.19
CA MET A 52 -17.65 0.77 15.69
C MET A 52 -18.37 0.74 17.04
N VAL A 53 -19.02 -0.38 17.34
CA VAL A 53 -19.61 -0.64 18.66
C VAL A 53 -18.57 -1.27 19.57
N LEU A 54 -18.25 -0.61 20.68
CA LEU A 54 -17.34 -1.10 21.72
C LEU A 54 -18.05 -1.05 23.07
N GLY A 55 -18.15 -2.20 23.74
CA GLY A 55 -18.85 -2.30 25.03
C GLY A 55 -20.35 -1.98 24.95
N GLY A 56 -20.97 -2.16 23.78
CA GLY A 56 -22.40 -1.85 23.56
C GLY A 56 -22.68 -0.40 23.15
N GLU A 57 -21.66 0.46 23.07
CA GLU A 57 -21.80 1.86 22.64
C GLU A 57 -21.14 2.10 21.29
N GLU A 58 -21.77 2.91 20.44
CA GLU A 58 -21.15 3.37 19.20
C GLU A 58 -20.07 4.41 19.50
N ARG A 59 -18.90 4.25 18.89
CA ARG A 59 -17.77 5.17 19.00
C ARG A 59 -17.17 5.46 17.63
N GLU A 60 -16.85 6.73 17.40
CA GLU A 60 -16.00 7.16 16.31
C GLU A 60 -14.55 7.19 16.78
N ILE A 61 -13.65 6.57 16.01
CA ILE A 61 -12.22 6.48 16.28
C ILE A 61 -11.49 7.09 15.10
N VAL A 62 -10.77 8.17 15.34
CA VAL A 62 -9.90 8.82 14.35
C VAL A 62 -8.46 8.59 14.76
N ILE A 63 -7.68 7.97 13.88
CA ILE A 63 -6.23 7.84 14.07
C ILE A 63 -5.57 9.10 13.53
N GLU A 64 -5.03 9.92 14.43
CA GLU A 64 -4.32 11.14 14.05
C GLU A 64 -3.16 10.81 13.09
N ASP A 65 -2.97 11.67 12.09
CA ASP A 65 -1.91 11.56 11.08
C ASP A 65 -1.97 10.25 10.26
N GLN A 66 -3.09 9.52 10.24
CA GLN A 66 -3.24 8.34 9.37
C GLN A 66 -3.22 8.76 7.89
N PRO A 67 -2.31 8.23 7.05
CA PRO A 67 -2.25 8.61 5.65
C PRO A 67 -3.54 8.25 4.91
N LYS A 68 -3.94 9.10 3.97
CA LYS A 68 -5.15 8.95 3.16
C LYS A 68 -5.09 7.70 2.30
N HIS A 69 -3.95 7.41 1.67
CA HIS A 69 -3.83 6.30 0.72
C HIS A 69 -3.02 5.16 1.30
N THR A 70 -3.48 3.93 1.10
CA THR A 70 -2.76 2.71 1.50
C THR A 70 -2.86 1.66 0.39
N ALA A 71 -1.72 1.10 -0.01
CA ALA A 71 -1.68 -0.14 -0.78
C ALA A 71 -1.23 -1.30 0.13
N VAL A 72 -1.89 -2.44 0.00
CA VAL A 72 -1.57 -3.68 0.71
C VAL A 72 -1.20 -4.75 -0.31
N TYR A 73 0.00 -5.30 -0.14
CA TYR A 73 0.59 -6.33 -0.97
C TYR A 73 0.63 -7.63 -0.18
N GLU A 74 -0.06 -8.65 -0.64
CA GLU A 74 0.14 -10.01 -0.16
C GLU A 74 1.36 -10.59 -0.87
N ILE A 75 2.37 -11.01 -0.11
CA ILE A 75 3.62 -11.56 -0.65
C ILE A 75 3.96 -12.90 0.01
N SER A 76 4.63 -13.77 -0.76
CA SER A 76 5.00 -15.11 -0.31
C SER A 76 6.17 -15.13 0.67
N SER A 77 7.00 -14.09 0.70
CA SER A 77 8.18 -13.97 1.57
C SER A 77 8.69 -12.51 1.62
N PRO A 78 9.31 -12.06 2.73
CA PRO A 78 9.98 -10.76 2.79
C PRO A 78 11.08 -10.57 1.74
N SER A 79 11.69 -11.67 1.27
CA SER A 79 12.74 -11.62 0.23
C SER A 79 12.25 -11.09 -1.11
N VAL A 80 10.94 -11.11 -1.38
CA VAL A 80 10.34 -10.52 -2.60
C VAL A 80 10.68 -9.02 -2.68
N LEU A 81 10.61 -8.30 -1.56
CA LEU A 81 10.88 -6.86 -1.49
C LEU A 81 12.35 -6.50 -1.72
N LEU A 82 13.25 -7.49 -1.63
CA LEU A 82 14.69 -7.35 -1.88
C LEU A 82 15.10 -7.84 -3.28
N SER A 83 14.16 -8.36 -4.06
CA SER A 83 14.44 -8.91 -5.38
C SER A 83 14.75 -7.82 -6.42
N ALA A 84 15.53 -8.19 -7.44
CA ALA A 84 15.84 -7.29 -8.54
C ALA A 84 14.57 -6.96 -9.35
N GLU A 85 13.66 -7.92 -9.47
CA GLU A 85 12.37 -7.80 -10.14
C GLU A 85 11.48 -6.76 -9.44
N TRP A 86 11.38 -6.82 -8.11
CA TRP A 86 10.67 -5.82 -7.32
C TRP A 86 11.29 -4.43 -7.48
N SER A 87 12.61 -4.31 -7.32
CA SER A 87 13.34 -3.05 -7.47
C SER A 87 13.12 -2.42 -8.84
N LYS A 88 13.16 -3.23 -9.90
CA LYS A 88 12.88 -2.77 -11.26
C LYS A 88 11.42 -2.36 -11.44
N ALA A 89 10.46 -3.11 -10.89
CA ALA A 89 9.04 -2.84 -11.05
C ALA A 89 8.60 -1.58 -10.28
N VAL A 90 9.09 -1.38 -9.05
CA VAL A 90 8.73 -0.22 -8.22
C VAL A 90 9.22 1.10 -8.81
N ASP A 91 10.29 1.09 -9.61
CA ASP A 91 10.85 2.25 -10.28
C ASP A 91 10.38 2.42 -11.73
N LYS A 92 9.65 1.45 -12.27
CA LYS A 92 9.19 1.46 -13.67
C LYS A 92 8.03 2.46 -13.87
N GLY A 93 8.04 3.12 -15.02
CA GLY A 93 6.98 4.03 -15.43
C GLY A 93 7.07 5.39 -14.74
N ARG A 94 5.93 6.08 -14.66
CA ARG A 94 5.84 7.46 -14.16
C ARG A 94 5.93 7.57 -12.64
N TRP A 95 5.83 6.47 -11.90
CA TRP A 95 5.84 6.52 -10.44
C TRP A 95 7.10 7.19 -9.88
N SER A 96 8.28 6.75 -10.31
CA SER A 96 9.57 7.26 -9.79
C SER A 96 9.85 8.70 -10.21
N ALA A 97 9.51 9.06 -11.46
CA ALA A 97 9.78 10.37 -12.04
C ALA A 97 8.74 11.44 -11.65
N ASP A 98 7.45 11.10 -11.66
CA ASP A 98 6.37 12.08 -11.66
C ASP A 98 5.54 12.08 -10.36
N VAL A 99 5.51 10.97 -9.61
CA VAL A 99 4.61 10.83 -8.44
C VAL A 99 5.37 10.80 -7.12
N ARG A 100 6.41 9.97 -7.01
CA ARG A 100 7.10 9.66 -5.74
C ARG A 100 7.59 10.89 -4.99
N GLN A 101 8.10 11.90 -5.70
CA GLN A 101 8.60 13.15 -5.12
C GLN A 101 7.52 13.99 -4.43
N HIS A 102 6.24 13.76 -4.75
CA HIS A 102 5.11 14.47 -4.17
C HIS A 102 4.52 13.76 -2.93
N THR A 103 4.92 12.52 -2.66
CA THR A 103 4.39 11.74 -1.53
C THR A 103 4.99 12.19 -0.19
N TYR A 104 4.16 12.29 0.84
CA TYR A 104 4.56 12.62 2.22
C TYR A 104 3.80 11.76 3.23
N ASN A 105 4.06 11.93 4.54
CA ASN A 105 3.49 11.09 5.61
C ASN A 105 3.60 9.58 5.30
N ARG A 106 4.80 9.16 4.90
CA ARG A 106 5.00 7.80 4.37
C ARG A 106 5.16 6.79 5.50
N ARG A 107 4.41 5.69 5.41
CA ARG A 107 4.47 4.58 6.37
C ARG A 107 4.56 3.26 5.62
N HIS A 108 5.58 2.47 5.94
CA HIS A 108 5.78 1.14 5.40
C HIS A 108 5.73 0.12 6.56
N VAL A 109 4.86 -0.89 6.45
CA VAL A 109 4.73 -1.92 7.48
C VAL A 109 4.78 -3.29 6.82
N LEU A 110 5.49 -4.24 7.44
CA LEU A 110 5.46 -5.64 7.02
C LEU A 110 4.85 -6.47 8.15
N LEU A 111 3.76 -7.15 7.84
CA LEU A 111 3.04 -8.04 8.74
C LEU A 111 3.28 -9.47 8.30
N LYS A 112 3.41 -10.39 9.27
CA LYS A 112 3.39 -11.84 9.03
C LYS A 112 2.07 -12.38 9.56
N GLU A 113 1.38 -13.17 8.74
CA GLU A 113 0.22 -13.92 9.20
C GLU A 113 0.65 -14.93 10.27
N THR A 114 -0.01 -14.88 11.43
CA THR A 114 0.12 -15.87 12.49
C THR A 114 -0.89 -17.00 12.25
N GLU A 115 -0.42 -18.24 12.31
CA GLU A 115 -1.29 -19.41 12.28
C GLU A 115 -2.22 -19.40 13.50
N VAL A 116 -3.48 -19.81 13.28
CA VAL A 116 -4.53 -19.93 14.31
C VAL A 116 -4.72 -21.39 14.65
#